data_AF-A0A946YWB2-F1
#
_entry.id   AF-A0A946YWB2-F1
#
_cell.length_a   1.000
_cell.length_b   1.000
_cell.length_c   1.000
_cell.angle_alpha   90.00
_cell.angle_beta   90.00
_cell.angle_gamma   90.00
#
_symmetry.space_group_name_H-M   'P 1'
#
loop_
_entity.id
_entity.type
_entity.pdbx_description
1 polymer ?
#
loop_
_entity_poly.entity_id
_entity_poly.type
_entity_poly.pdbx_seq_one_letter_code
_entity_poly.pdbx_strand_id
1 'polypeptide(L)'
;RVVLRSEPDHPYPGHVVRLGRETDPETREFIVDVAIERLPKQWAIGQRAEAFIETDRLEDVLTMPLTFVAVMEGQRGVFVHRNGRAVWTRCEFGTRGREMIEVRDGLNPGDVLVRLADPAPRVQLSDGRRIVLE
;
A
#
# COMPACT_ATOMS: atom_id res chain seq x y z
N ARG A 1 -14.65 -2.47 5.85
CA ARG A 1 -15.17 -1.41 6.77
C ARG A 1 -15.81 -0.29 5.96
N VAL A 2 -16.76 0.45 6.52
CA VAL A 2 -17.47 1.57 5.87
C VAL A 2 -17.38 2.82 6.74
N VAL A 3 -17.05 3.97 6.16
CA VAL A 3 -16.99 5.26 6.86
C VAL A 3 -18.05 6.17 6.27
N LEU A 4 -18.93 6.69 7.12
CA LEU A 4 -19.98 7.60 6.73
C LEU A 4 -19.46 9.05 6.74
N ARG A 5 -19.77 9.85 5.72
CA ARG A 5 -19.29 11.25 5.69
C ARG A 5 -19.78 12.09 6.88
N SER A 6 -20.95 11.76 7.43
CA SER A 6 -21.48 12.42 8.63
C SER A 6 -20.71 12.07 9.92
N GLU A 7 -19.98 10.95 9.93
CA GLU A 7 -19.26 10.42 11.08
C GLU A 7 -17.89 9.87 10.64
N PRO A 8 -16.97 10.76 10.18
CA PRO A 8 -15.71 10.35 9.56
C PRO A 8 -14.78 9.58 10.51
N ASP A 9 -14.89 9.83 11.82
CA ASP A 9 -14.09 9.19 12.86
C ASP A 9 -14.71 7.87 13.37
N HIS A 10 -15.84 7.43 12.79
CA HIS A 10 -16.55 6.22 13.21
C HIS A 10 -16.64 5.20 12.05
N PRO A 11 -15.67 4.26 11.96
CA PRO A 11 -15.74 3.19 10.99
C PRO A 11 -16.76 2.13 11.42
N TYR A 12 -17.68 1.80 10.52
CA TYR A 12 -18.68 0.77 10.70
C TYR A 12 -18.23 -0.58 10.09
N PRO A 13 -18.52 -1.71 10.76
CA PRO A 13 -18.34 -3.03 10.17
C PRO A 13 -19.35 -3.20 9.03
N GLY A 14 -18.91 -3.88 7.98
CA GLY A 14 -19.70 -4.10 6.78
C GLY A 14 -19.02 -5.08 5.85
N HIS A 15 -19.83 -5.73 5.01
CA HIS A 15 -19.40 -6.77 4.09
C HIS A 15 -20.02 -6.58 2.72
N VAL A 16 -19.32 -7.09 1.70
CA VAL A 16 -19.81 -7.10 0.32
C VAL A 16 -20.95 -8.11 0.21
N VAL A 17 -22.10 -7.68 -0.29
CA VAL A 17 -23.25 -8.57 -0.53
C VAL A 17 -23.37 -8.96 -2.01
N ARG A 18 -22.93 -8.10 -2.92
CA ARG A 18 -22.99 -8.36 -4.36
C ARG A 18 -21.90 -7.61 -5.12
N LEU A 19 -21.36 -8.28 -6.14
CA LEU A 19 -20.53 -7.68 -7.18
C LEU A 19 -21.32 -7.70 -8.50
N GLY A 20 -21.50 -6.54 -9.12
CA GLY A 20 -22.01 -6.42 -10.49
C GLY A 20 -21.05 -7.09 -11.46
N ARG A 21 -21.60 -7.87 -12.40
CA ARG A 21 -20.81 -8.55 -13.45
C ARG A 21 -20.66 -7.73 -14.73
N GLU A 22 -21.27 -6.55 -14.76
CA GLU A 22 -21.21 -5.61 -15.85
C GLU A 22 -20.49 -4.36 -15.38
N THR A 23 -19.58 -3.88 -16.22
CA THR A 23 -18.87 -2.62 -16.01
C THR A 23 -19.57 -1.57 -16.87
N ASP A 24 -19.78 -0.38 -16.32
CA ASP A 24 -20.22 0.77 -17.09
C ASP A 24 -19.12 1.14 -18.11
N PRO A 25 -19.41 1.16 -19.42
CA PRO A 25 -18.39 1.38 -20.45
C PRO A 25 -17.86 2.82 -20.47
N GLU A 26 -18.59 3.80 -19.92
CA GLU A 26 -18.19 5.19 -19.84
C GLU A 26 -17.24 5.43 -18.65
N THR A 27 -17.61 4.96 -17.46
CA THR A 27 -16.82 5.19 -16.23
C THR A 27 -15.76 4.13 -15.98
N ARG A 28 -15.89 2.94 -16.60
CA ARG A 28 -15.11 1.72 -16.29
C ARG A 28 -15.25 1.26 -14.85
N GLU A 29 -16.36 1.57 -14.21
CA GLU A 29 -16.69 1.13 -12.85
C GLU A 29 -17.76 0.02 -12.87
N PHE A 30 -17.76 -0.84 -11.86
CA PHE A 30 -18.82 -1.82 -11.66
C PHE A 30 -19.44 -1.64 -10.27
N ILE A 31 -20.71 -1.99 -10.14
CA ILE A 31 -21.47 -1.77 -8.91
C ILE A 31 -21.07 -2.81 -7.86
N VAL A 32 -20.75 -2.35 -6.65
CA VAL A 32 -20.56 -3.21 -5.48
C VAL A 32 -21.56 -2.82 -4.41
N ASP A 33 -22.43 -3.76 -4.05
CA ASP A 33 -23.35 -3.55 -2.94
C ASP A 33 -22.66 -3.96 -1.64
N VAL A 34 -22.66 -3.05 -0.66
CA VAL A 34 -22.04 -3.25 0.65
C VAL A 34 -23.11 -3.07 1.73
N ALA A 35 -23.27 -4.06 2.59
CA ALA A 35 -24.12 -3.96 3.76
C ALA A 35 -23.30 -3.42 4.94
N ILE A 36 -23.88 -2.45 5.66
CA ILE A 36 -23.37 -2.00 6.96
C ILE A 36 -24.06 -2.86 8.03
N GLU A 37 -23.30 -3.58 8.85
CA GLU A 37 -23.86 -4.52 9.82
C GLU A 37 -24.63 -3.83 10.94
N ARG A 38 -24.23 -2.61 11.29
CA ARG A 38 -24.86 -1.77 12.31
C ARG A 38 -24.94 -0.35 11.80
N LEU A 39 -26.16 0.15 11.59
CA LEU A 39 -26.37 1.52 11.17
C LEU A 39 -26.15 2.51 12.34
N PRO A 40 -25.67 3.74 12.08
CA PRO A 40 -25.60 4.79 13.09
C PRO A 40 -27.01 5.13 13.59
N LYS A 41 -27.11 5.81 14.73
CA LYS A 41 -28.41 6.31 15.23
C LYS A 41 -29.07 7.30 14.26
N GLN A 42 -28.25 8.12 13.59
CA GLN A 42 -28.70 9.09 12.60
C GLN A 42 -28.14 8.69 11.23
N TRP A 43 -28.98 8.09 10.39
CA TRP A 43 -28.64 7.80 9.00
C TRP A 43 -29.68 8.43 8.07
N ALA A 44 -29.24 8.75 6.87
CA ALA A 44 -30.10 9.26 5.82
C ALA A 44 -29.86 8.47 4.52
N ILE A 45 -30.93 8.23 3.78
CA ILE A 45 -30.85 7.72 2.41
C ILE A 45 -30.18 8.79 1.53
N GLY A 46 -29.30 8.36 0.61
CA GLY A 46 -28.55 9.25 -0.27
C GLY A 46 -27.28 9.85 0.35
N GLN A 47 -26.97 9.51 1.62
CA GLN A 47 -25.71 9.91 2.23
C GLN A 47 -24.52 9.20 1.58
N ARG A 48 -23.40 9.93 1.43
CA ARG A 48 -22.13 9.37 0.94
C ARG A 48 -21.40 8.60 2.03
N ALA A 49 -20.80 7.47 1.62
CA ALA A 49 -19.95 6.64 2.44
C ALA A 49 -18.69 6.24 1.65
N GLU A 50 -17.61 5.96 2.36
CA GLU A 50 -16.40 5.36 1.82
C GLU A 50 -16.31 3.91 2.30
N ALA A 51 -16.30 2.97 1.35
CA ALA A 51 -16.13 1.56 1.65
C ALA A 51 -14.67 1.15 1.40
N PHE A 52 -14.04 0.56 2.42
CA PHE A 52 -12.74 -0.08 2.31
C PHE A 52 -12.96 -1.58 2.24
N ILE A 53 -12.76 -2.14 1.04
CA ILE A 53 -12.95 -3.56 0.74
C ILE A 53 -11.56 -4.21 0.73
N GLU A 54 -11.36 -5.16 1.64
CA GLU A 54 -10.18 -6.02 1.62
C GLU A 54 -10.45 -7.16 0.65
N THR A 55 -9.61 -7.32 -0.37
CA THR A 55 -9.74 -8.35 -1.39
C THR A 55 -8.87 -9.57 -1.14
N ASP A 56 -7.77 -9.36 -0.42
CA ASP A 56 -6.80 -10.40 -0.09
C ASP A 56 -6.03 -9.98 1.16
N ARG A 57 -5.48 -10.97 1.87
CA ARG A 57 -4.68 -10.80 3.07
C ARG A 57 -3.58 -11.86 3.09
N LEU A 58 -2.35 -11.40 3.16
CA LEU A 58 -1.19 -12.25 3.36
C LEU A 58 -0.81 -12.21 4.84
N GLU A 59 -0.62 -13.40 5.42
CA GLU A 59 -0.13 -13.58 6.78
C GLU A 59 1.30 -14.13 6.73
N ASP A 60 2.10 -13.88 7.78
CA ASP A 60 3.47 -14.39 7.93
C ASP A 60 4.43 -14.08 6.75
N VAL A 61 4.27 -12.93 6.10
CA VAL A 61 5.13 -12.47 5.01
C VAL A 61 6.00 -11.26 5.42
N LEU A 62 7.21 -11.18 4.86
CA LEU A 62 8.03 -9.97 4.97
C LEU A 62 7.42 -8.86 4.12
N THR A 63 7.17 -7.70 4.72
CA THR A 63 6.62 -6.55 4.01
C THR A 63 7.43 -5.30 4.27
N MET A 64 7.33 -4.35 3.33
CA MET A 64 7.95 -3.04 3.46
C MET A 64 7.11 -1.97 2.75
N PRO A 65 7.28 -0.67 3.08
CA PRO A 65 6.59 0.38 2.35
C PRO A 65 7.03 0.42 0.89
N LEU A 66 6.06 0.53 -0.01
CA LEU A 66 6.28 0.57 -1.46
C LEU A 66 7.19 1.73 -1.89
N THR A 67 7.22 2.81 -1.10
CA THR A 67 8.01 4.03 -1.36
C THR A 67 9.52 3.83 -1.31
N PHE A 68 10.01 2.70 -0.79
CA PHE A 68 11.43 2.34 -0.81
C PHE A 68 11.83 1.51 -2.02
N VAL A 69 10.88 1.03 -2.83
CA VAL A 69 11.18 0.28 -4.04
C VAL A 69 11.73 1.23 -5.10
N ALA A 70 12.90 0.92 -5.62
CA ALA A 70 13.52 1.63 -6.72
C ALA A 70 13.78 0.68 -7.91
N VAL A 71 14.09 1.27 -9.06
CA VAL A 71 14.52 0.54 -10.25
C VAL A 71 15.91 1.02 -10.63
N MET A 72 16.85 0.08 -10.74
CA MET A 72 18.21 0.34 -11.19
C MET A 72 18.55 -0.66 -12.27
N GLU A 73 19.00 -0.17 -13.44
CA GLU A 73 19.35 -1.02 -14.59
C GLU A 73 18.26 -2.03 -15.00
N GLY A 74 16.99 -1.61 -14.90
CA GLY A 74 15.83 -2.46 -15.22
C GLY A 74 15.47 -3.50 -14.15
N GLN A 75 16.20 -3.56 -13.04
CA GLN A 75 15.92 -4.45 -11.92
C GLN A 75 15.25 -3.70 -10.77
N ARG A 76 14.26 -4.34 -10.15
CA ARG A 76 13.60 -3.81 -8.96
C ARG A 76 14.39 -4.21 -7.72
N GLY A 77 14.53 -3.28 -6.79
CA GLY A 77 15.28 -3.50 -5.56
C GLY A 77 15.10 -2.36 -4.59
N VAL A 78 15.95 -2.36 -3.57
CA VAL A 78 15.98 -1.36 -2.50
C VAL A 78 17.42 -1.01 -2.17
N PHE A 79 17.61 0.08 -1.41
CA PHE A 79 18.89 0.35 -0.77
C PHE A 79 18.83 -0.07 0.69
N VAL A 80 19.78 -0.91 1.10
CA VAL A 80 19.95 -1.37 2.48
C VAL A 80 21.12 -0.63 3.11
N HIS A 81 20.94 -0.13 4.32
CA HIS A 81 22.02 0.43 5.10
C HIS A 81 22.95 -0.68 5.60
N ARG A 82 24.20 -0.67 5.13
CA ARG A 82 25.27 -1.56 5.58
C ARG A 82 26.52 -0.74 5.83
N ASN A 83 27.01 -0.73 7.07
CA ASN A 83 28.27 -0.09 7.46
C ASN A 83 28.39 1.38 7.00
N GLY A 84 27.34 2.19 7.18
CA GLY A 84 27.33 3.61 6.78
C GLY A 84 27.17 3.85 5.28
N ARG A 85 26.74 2.84 4.52
CA ARG A 85 26.54 2.93 3.07
C ARG A 85 25.15 2.44 2.67
N ALA A 86 24.61 3.03 1.61
CA ALA A 86 23.46 2.54 0.88
C ALA A 86 23.95 1.48 -0.12
N VAL A 87 23.61 0.21 0.12
CA VAL A 87 23.96 -0.92 -0.75
C VAL A 87 22.73 -1.30 -1.55
N TRP A 88 22.86 -1.31 -2.88
CA TRP A 88 21.80 -1.77 -3.77
C TRP A 88 21.59 -3.27 -3.57
N THR A 89 20.34 -3.63 -3.30
CA THR A 89 19.94 -5.01 -3.10
C THR A 89 18.76 -5.29 -4.02
N ARG A 90 18.98 -6.15 -5.01
CA ARG A 90 17.90 -6.66 -5.86
C ARG A 90 16.95 -7.48 -4.98
N CYS A 91 15.65 -7.31 -5.19
CA CYS A 91 14.64 -8.06 -4.45
C CYS A 91 13.63 -8.69 -5.40
N GLU A 92 13.07 -9.81 -4.97
CA GLU A 92 11.86 -10.36 -5.58
C GLU A 92 10.66 -9.91 -4.77
N PHE A 93 9.70 -9.27 -5.44
CA PHE A 93 8.50 -8.75 -4.82
C PHE A 93 7.30 -9.61 -5.18
N GLY A 94 6.43 -9.82 -4.21
CA GLY A 94 5.17 -10.52 -4.39
C GLY A 94 3.98 -9.57 -4.51
N THR A 95 2.92 -9.88 -3.78
CA THR A 95 1.67 -9.11 -3.80
C THR A 95 1.91 -7.68 -3.32
N ARG A 96 1.34 -6.73 -4.07
CA ARG A 96 1.37 -5.31 -3.76
C ARG A 96 0.04 -4.90 -3.12
N GLY A 97 0.11 -4.38 -1.91
CA GLY A 97 -0.98 -3.66 -1.27
C GLY A 97 -1.01 -2.18 -1.67
N ARG A 98 -1.86 -1.39 -1.00
CA ARG A 98 -1.98 0.05 -1.24
C ARG A 98 -0.67 0.79 -0.95
N GLU A 99 -0.07 0.52 0.20
CA GLU A 99 1.11 1.23 0.73
C GLU A 99 2.30 0.31 0.97
N MET A 100 2.03 -0.99 1.13
CA MET A 100 3.01 -2.02 1.48
C MET A 100 3.18 -3.00 0.31
N ILE A 101 4.34 -3.63 0.23
CA ILE A 101 4.64 -4.69 -0.73
C ILE A 101 5.30 -5.88 -0.05
N GLU A 102 4.91 -7.08 -0.47
CA GLU A 102 5.53 -8.34 -0.06
C GLU A 102 6.94 -8.45 -0.66
N VAL A 103 7.90 -8.87 0.16
CA VAL A 103 9.27 -9.23 -0.26
C VAL A 103 9.42 -10.73 -0.13
N ARG A 104 9.70 -11.40 -1.25
CA ARG A 104 9.88 -12.85 -1.33
C ARG A 104 11.33 -13.27 -1.23
N ASP A 105 12.24 -12.43 -1.73
CA ASP A 105 13.68 -12.68 -1.68
C ASP A 105 14.48 -11.37 -1.69
N GLY A 106 15.72 -11.46 -1.21
CA GLY A 106 16.71 -10.38 -1.22
C GLY A 106 16.82 -9.56 0.07
N LEU A 107 15.90 -9.73 1.03
CA LEU A 107 15.96 -9.05 2.33
C LEU A 107 15.70 -10.01 3.48
N ASN A 108 16.24 -9.67 4.65
CA ASN A 108 15.93 -10.35 5.90
C ASN A 108 15.15 -9.44 6.85
N PRO A 109 14.32 -10.01 7.75
CA PRO A 109 13.75 -9.26 8.86
C PRO A 109 14.84 -8.53 9.66
N GLY A 110 14.64 -7.24 9.90
CA GLY A 110 15.60 -6.39 10.60
C GLY A 110 16.56 -5.60 9.71
N ASP A 111 16.56 -5.83 8.39
CA ASP A 111 17.32 -5.00 7.47
C ASP A 111 16.81 -3.55 7.47
N VAL A 112 17.74 -2.60 7.57
CA VAL A 112 17.43 -1.17 7.61
C VAL A 112 17.42 -0.62 6.19
N LEU A 113 16.25 -0.22 5.72
CA LEU A 113 16.09 0.36 4.38
C LEU A 113 16.34 1.85 4.39
N VAL A 114 16.88 2.37 3.28
CA VAL A 114 17.13 3.80 3.10
C VAL A 114 16.57 4.30 1.78
N ARG A 115 16.05 5.51 1.80
CA ARG A 115 15.60 6.24 0.62
C ARG A 115 15.96 7.72 0.77
N LEU A 116 16.02 8.45 -0.32
CA LEU A 116 16.10 9.90 -0.26
C LEU A 116 14.77 10.48 0.23
N ALA A 117 14.85 11.49 1.10
CA ALA A 117 13.68 12.15 1.66
C ALA A 117 12.87 12.89 0.56
N ASP A 118 13.57 13.54 -0.37
CA ASP A 118 12.97 14.33 -1.45
C ASP A 118 12.93 13.55 -2.78
N PRO A 119 11.74 13.41 -3.41
CA PRO A 119 11.56 12.77 -4.72
C PRO A 119 12.03 13.62 -5.92
N ALA A 120 12.43 14.89 -5.71
CA ALA A 120 13.00 15.76 -6.74
C ALA A 120 14.53 15.91 -6.65
N PRO A 121 15.35 14.87 -6.49
CA PRO A 121 16.75 15.12 -6.24
C PRO A 121 17.50 15.28 -7.58
N ARG A 122 18.38 16.29 -7.62
CA ARG A 122 19.53 16.33 -8.56
C ARG A 122 20.51 15.15 -8.35
N VAL A 123 20.23 14.28 -7.37
CA VAL A 123 21.14 13.29 -6.79
C VAL A 123 20.40 11.97 -6.63
N GLN A 124 20.78 10.95 -7.38
CA GLN A 124 20.27 9.59 -7.16
C GLN A 124 21.14 8.85 -6.14
N LEU A 125 20.53 7.97 -5.33
CA LEU A 125 21.31 6.96 -4.61
C LEU A 125 21.91 6.02 -5.65
N SER A 126 23.19 5.72 -5.47
CA SER A 126 23.94 4.76 -6.26
C SER A 126 24.47 3.70 -5.30
N ASP A 127 24.78 2.51 -5.83
CA ASP A 127 25.34 1.44 -5.02
C ASP A 127 26.63 1.88 -4.29
N GLY A 128 26.80 1.42 -3.06
CA GLY A 128 27.94 1.70 -2.20
C GLY A 128 28.07 3.14 -1.69
N ARG A 129 27.13 4.03 -2.01
CA ARG A 129 27.19 5.45 -1.62
C ARG A 129 27.20 5.59 -0.10
N ARG A 130 28.16 6.36 0.43
CA ARG A 130 28.20 6.68 1.87
C ARG A 130 27.00 7.55 2.24
N ILE A 131 26.36 7.21 3.35
CA ILE A 131 25.19 7.92 3.88
C ILE A 131 25.41 8.24 5.36
N VAL A 132 24.78 9.32 5.81
CA VAL A 132 24.64 9.67 7.22
C VAL A 132 23.14 9.63 7.50
N LEU A 133 22.75 8.88 8.53
CA LEU A 133 21.37 8.88 9.00
C LEU A 133 21.24 10.08 9.95
N GLU A 134 20.34 11.01 9.64
CA GLU A 134 19.94 12.11 10.54
C GLU A 134 18.84 11.65 11.49
#